data_AF-A0A162U151-F1
#
_entry.id   AF-A0A162U151-F1
#
_cell.length_a   1.000
_cell.length_b   1.000
_cell.length_c   1.000
_cell.angle_alpha   90.00
_cell.angle_beta   90.00
_cell.angle_gamma   90.00
#
_symmetry.space_group_name_H-M   'P 1'
#
loop_
_entity.id
_entity.type
_entity.pdbx_description
1 polymer ?
#
loop_
_entity_poly.entity_id
_entity_poly.type
_entity_poly.pdbx_seq_one_letter_code
_entity_poly.pdbx_strand_id
1 'polypeptide(L)'
;MTPEDVVLQLKRKGTFDSLRKRLLSEFQSAPTGQSFLENTNGFMEDIVKKDDSLLDKDRTSFYEHVTTELERAKFYDSIREEILETLLKDEYYQKQVDDAIENVMSEMKPTSSTVTETQIRSGKEDTKS
;
A
#
# COMPACT_ATOMS: atom_id res chain seq x y z
N MET A 1 21.55 6.74 -1.13
CA MET A 1 20.26 6.04 -1.01
C MET A 1 19.39 6.50 -2.15
N THR A 2 18.80 5.57 -2.89
CA THR A 2 17.88 5.94 -3.97
C THR A 2 16.43 5.83 -3.48
N PRO A 3 15.48 6.55 -4.10
CA PRO A 3 14.06 6.38 -3.81
C PRO A 3 13.58 4.93 -3.93
N GLU A 4 14.16 4.16 -4.85
CA GLU A 4 13.84 2.74 -5.05
C GLU A 4 14.21 1.89 -3.83
N ASP A 5 15.34 2.19 -3.17
CA ASP A 5 15.77 1.51 -1.94
C ASP A 5 14.74 1.73 -0.82
N VAL A 6 14.24 2.96 -0.66
CA VAL A 6 13.19 3.30 0.33
C VAL A 6 11.93 2.47 0.06
N VAL A 7 11.46 2.46 -1.19
CA VAL A 7 10.23 1.75 -1.58
C VAL A 7 10.36 0.24 -1.34
N LEU A 8 11.51 -0.35 -1.63
CA LEU A 8 11.76 -1.77 -1.37
C LEU A 8 11.69 -2.09 0.12
N GLN A 9 12.21 -1.21 0.98
CA GLN A 9 12.13 -1.38 2.43
C GLN A 9 10.70 -1.21 2.95
N LEU A 10 9.97 -0.21 2.46
CA LEU A 10 8.55 -0.03 2.80
C LEU A 10 7.70 -1.25 2.42
N LYS A 11 8.00 -1.87 1.25
CA LYS A 11 7.38 -3.14 0.83
C LYS A 11 7.71 -4.28 1.79
N ARG A 12 8.99 -4.47 2.13
CA ARG A 12 9.44 -5.52 3.06
C ARG A 12 8.81 -5.39 4.45
N LYS A 13 8.64 -4.15 4.92
CA LYS A 13 8.01 -3.84 6.21
C LYS A 13 6.48 -3.97 6.20
N GLY A 14 5.86 -4.21 5.05
CA GLY A 14 4.40 -4.32 4.95
C GLY A 14 3.65 -3.00 5.11
N THR A 15 4.33 -1.85 4.92
CA THR A 15 3.74 -0.52 5.08
C THR A 15 2.56 -0.32 4.11
N PHE A 16 2.75 -0.69 2.85
CA PHE A 16 1.69 -0.60 1.83
C PHE A 16 0.48 -1.48 2.16
N ASP A 17 0.69 -2.68 2.68
CA ASP A 17 -0.40 -3.58 3.04
C ASP A 17 -1.18 -3.03 4.25
N SER A 18 -0.49 -2.45 5.21
CA SER A 18 -1.10 -1.82 6.38
C SER A 18 -1.97 -0.61 5.99
N LEU A 19 -1.44 0.26 5.12
CA LEU A 19 -2.20 1.40 4.56
C LEU A 19 -3.41 0.93 3.76
N ARG A 20 -3.23 -0.07 2.89
CA ARG A 20 -4.32 -0.66 2.09
C ARG A 20 -5.43 -1.23 2.96
N LYS A 21 -5.09 -1.99 4.01
CA LYS A 21 -6.06 -2.58 4.93
C LYS A 21 -6.86 -1.52 5.67
N ARG A 22 -6.19 -0.45 6.11
CA ARG A 22 -6.84 0.66 6.78
C ARG A 22 -7.79 1.41 5.85
N LEU A 23 -7.32 1.79 4.66
CA LEU A 23 -8.16 2.42 3.63
C LEU A 23 -9.40 1.58 3.32
N LEU A 24 -9.23 0.27 3.17
CA LEU A 24 -10.35 -0.63 2.92
C LEU A 24 -11.34 -0.64 4.10
N SER A 25 -10.85 -0.71 5.33
CA SER A 25 -11.70 -0.70 6.53
C SER A 25 -12.45 0.63 6.70
N GLU A 26 -11.79 1.75 6.46
CA GLU A 26 -12.40 3.08 6.52
C GLU A 26 -13.44 3.23 5.41
N PHE A 27 -13.11 2.83 4.18
CA PHE A 27 -14.06 2.82 3.07
C PHE A 27 -15.31 2.00 3.40
N GLN A 28 -15.13 0.76 3.89
CA GLN A 28 -16.25 -0.13 4.24
C GLN A 28 -17.14 0.41 5.36
N SER A 29 -16.59 1.22 6.27
CA SER A 29 -17.36 1.81 7.37
C SER A 29 -17.93 3.19 7.03
N ALA A 30 -17.41 3.86 6.01
CA ALA A 30 -17.88 5.16 5.57
C ALA A 30 -19.19 5.07 4.76
N PRO A 31 -20.01 6.14 4.76
CA PRO A 31 -21.22 6.21 3.93
C PRO A 31 -20.96 5.94 2.44
N THR A 32 -19.80 6.35 1.92
CA THR A 32 -19.39 6.08 0.53
C THR A 32 -19.33 4.58 0.24
N GLY A 33 -18.69 3.79 1.11
CA GLY A 33 -18.58 2.35 0.90
C GLY A 33 -19.92 1.62 1.05
N GLN A 34 -20.78 2.09 1.94
CA GLN A 34 -22.15 1.57 2.05
C GLN A 34 -22.96 1.87 0.78
N SER A 35 -22.91 3.11 0.30
CA SER A 35 -23.55 3.53 -0.96
C SER A 35 -23.02 2.75 -2.16
N PHE A 36 -21.72 2.46 -2.18
CA PHE A 36 -21.11 1.64 -3.23
C PHE A 36 -21.65 0.20 -3.25
N LEU A 37 -21.81 -0.42 -2.08
CA LEU A 37 -22.38 -1.76 -1.98
C LEU A 37 -23.84 -1.78 -2.43
N GLU A 38 -24.63 -0.80 -2.02
CA GLU A 38 -26.02 -0.64 -2.47
C GLU A 38 -26.12 -0.48 -3.99
N ASN A 39 -25.29 0.40 -4.56
CA ASN A 39 -25.25 0.60 -6.01
C ASN A 39 -24.80 -0.66 -6.75
N THR A 40 -23.86 -1.42 -6.20
CA THR A 40 -23.38 -2.69 -6.80
C THR A 40 -24.50 -3.72 -6.82
N ASN A 41 -25.25 -3.85 -5.72
CA ASN A 41 -26.40 -4.74 -5.64
C ASN A 41 -27.48 -4.35 -6.65
N GLY A 42 -27.83 -3.06 -6.73
CA GLY A 42 -28.78 -2.56 -7.72
C GLY A 42 -28.34 -2.83 -9.16
N PHE A 43 -27.04 -2.65 -9.45
CA PHE A 43 -26.47 -2.97 -10.75
C PHE A 43 -26.57 -4.47 -11.10
N MET A 44 -26.28 -5.35 -10.13
CA MET A 44 -26.43 -6.80 -10.31
C MET A 44 -27.90 -7.18 -10.56
N GLU A 45 -28.84 -6.61 -9.82
CA GLU A 45 -30.27 -6.82 -10.06
C GLU A 45 -30.70 -6.38 -11.45
N ASP A 46 -30.21 -5.23 -11.92
CA ASP A 46 -30.53 -4.70 -13.25
C ASP A 46 -29.92 -5.54 -14.37
N ILE A 47 -28.75 -6.14 -14.15
CA ILE A 47 -28.16 -7.11 -15.08
C ILE A 47 -29.02 -8.37 -15.16
N VAL A 48 -29.43 -8.93 -14.03
CA VAL A 48 -30.26 -10.13 -14.01
C VAL A 48 -31.61 -9.86 -14.67
N LYS A 49 -32.27 -8.72 -14.37
CA LYS A 49 -33.53 -8.34 -15.02
C LYS A 49 -33.43 -8.19 -16.55
N LYS A 50 -32.23 -7.91 -17.08
CA LYS A 50 -31.99 -7.83 -18.54
C LYS A 50 -31.73 -9.20 -19.16
N ASP A 51 -31.13 -10.12 -18.40
CA ASP A 51 -30.81 -11.47 -18.82
C ASP A 51 -30.99 -12.47 -17.66
N ASP A 52 -32.20 -13.01 -17.55
CA ASP A 52 -32.57 -13.97 -16.50
C ASP A 52 -31.75 -15.28 -16.60
N SER A 53 -31.18 -15.59 -17.78
CA SER A 53 -30.35 -16.78 -17.98
C SER A 53 -29.04 -16.75 -17.19
N LEU A 54 -28.65 -15.57 -16.69
CA LEU A 54 -27.52 -15.41 -15.79
C LEU A 54 -27.70 -16.15 -14.46
N LEU A 55 -28.93 -16.40 -14.03
CA LEU A 55 -29.23 -17.18 -12.82
C LEU A 55 -28.98 -18.68 -13.01
N ASP A 56 -28.98 -19.17 -14.24
CA ASP A 56 -28.70 -20.57 -14.58
C ASP A 56 -27.19 -20.83 -14.70
N LYS A 57 -26.37 -19.77 -14.71
CA LYS A 57 -24.91 -19.89 -14.79
C LYS A 57 -24.32 -20.33 -13.47
N ASP A 58 -23.19 -21.03 -13.54
CA ASP A 58 -22.39 -21.29 -12.35
C ASP A 58 -21.85 -19.97 -11.77
N ARG A 59 -21.56 -20.00 -10.47
CA ARG A 59 -21.12 -18.82 -9.71
C ARG A 59 -19.92 -18.11 -10.33
N THR A 60 -18.98 -18.84 -10.92
CA THR A 60 -17.77 -18.24 -11.51
C THR A 60 -18.13 -17.48 -12.78
N SER A 61 -18.87 -18.11 -13.69
CA SER A 61 -19.32 -17.47 -14.93
C SER A 61 -20.22 -16.26 -14.68
N PHE A 62 -21.08 -16.32 -13.66
CA PHE A 62 -21.89 -15.17 -13.24
C PHE A 62 -20.99 -14.02 -12.75
N TYR A 63 -20.05 -14.33 -11.86
CA TYR A 63 -19.11 -13.34 -11.32
C TYR A 63 -18.27 -12.67 -12.41
N GLU A 64 -17.72 -13.44 -13.36
CA GLU A 64 -16.94 -12.90 -14.48
C GLU A 64 -17.77 -11.98 -15.37
N HIS A 65 -19.03 -12.37 -15.65
CA HIS A 65 -19.93 -11.57 -16.46
C HIS A 65 -20.26 -10.23 -15.77
N VAL A 66 -20.67 -10.27 -14.50
CA VAL A 66 -20.97 -9.07 -13.72
C VAL A 66 -19.75 -8.16 -13.61
N THR A 67 -18.57 -8.73 -13.38
CA THR A 67 -17.32 -7.97 -13.29
C THR A 67 -17.02 -7.25 -14.61
N THR A 68 -17.18 -7.94 -15.74
CA THR A 68 -16.98 -7.36 -17.07
C THR A 68 -17.93 -6.19 -17.32
N GLU A 69 -19.19 -6.32 -16.92
CA GLU A 69 -20.19 -5.26 -17.09
C GLU A 69 -19.93 -4.06 -16.16
N LEU A 70 -19.49 -4.31 -14.91
CA LEU A 70 -19.06 -3.24 -13.99
C LEU A 70 -17.86 -2.45 -14.56
N GLU A 71 -16.89 -3.14 -15.15
CA GLU A 71 -15.74 -2.51 -15.80
C GLU A 71 -16.15 -1.68 -17.03
N ARG A 72 -17.04 -2.22 -17.88
CA ARG A 72 -17.60 -1.49 -19.04
C ARG A 72 -18.37 -0.24 -18.62
N ALA A 73 -19.09 -0.32 -17.51
CA ALA A 73 -19.82 0.80 -16.93
C ALA A 73 -18.91 1.80 -16.21
N LYS A 74 -17.60 1.55 -16.13
CA LYS A 74 -16.64 2.37 -15.36
C LYS A 74 -17.07 2.56 -13.90
N PHE A 75 -17.68 1.52 -13.34
CA PHE A 75 -18.37 1.59 -12.06
C PHE A 75 -17.43 1.97 -10.89
N TYR A 76 -16.14 1.67 -11.04
CA TYR A 76 -15.13 1.93 -10.02
C TYR A 76 -14.44 3.30 -10.15
N ASP A 77 -14.62 4.03 -11.26
CA ASP A 77 -13.81 5.22 -11.56
C ASP A 77 -14.01 6.34 -10.53
N SER A 78 -15.26 6.63 -10.16
CA SER A 78 -15.58 7.67 -9.18
C SER A 78 -15.00 7.39 -7.80
N ILE A 79 -15.10 6.15 -7.34
CA ILE A 79 -14.58 5.73 -6.03
C ILE A 79 -13.07 5.66 -6.03
N ARG A 80 -12.48 5.27 -7.16
CA ARG A 80 -11.03 5.31 -7.32
C ARG A 80 -10.52 6.73 -7.14
N GLU A 81 -11.16 7.71 -7.76
CA GLU A 81 -10.80 9.12 -7.60
C GLU A 81 -10.95 9.56 -6.13
N GLU A 82 -12.07 9.27 -5.48
CA GLU A 82 -12.30 9.62 -4.07
C GLU A 82 -11.28 9.00 -3.11
N ILE A 83 -10.95 7.72 -3.29
CA ILE A 83 -9.92 7.04 -2.48
C ILE A 83 -8.54 7.64 -2.72
N LEU A 84 -8.20 7.97 -3.97
CA LEU A 84 -6.94 8.63 -4.30
C LEU A 84 -6.87 10.02 -3.66
N GLU A 85 -7.96 10.79 -3.72
CA GLU A 85 -8.01 12.09 -3.05
C GLU A 85 -7.83 11.95 -1.54
N THR A 86 -8.47 10.97 -0.92
CA THR A 86 -8.31 10.69 0.51
C THR A 86 -6.85 10.39 0.83
N LEU A 87 -6.20 9.48 0.10
CA LEU A 87 -4.80 9.14 0.33
C LEU A 87 -3.86 10.35 0.17
N LEU A 88 -4.13 11.22 -0.81
CA LEU A 88 -3.25 12.35 -1.16
C LEU A 88 -3.49 13.61 -0.31
N LYS A 89 -4.71 13.84 0.16
CA LYS A 89 -5.10 15.08 0.84
C LYS A 89 -5.29 14.91 2.35
N ASP A 90 -5.57 13.71 2.82
CA ASP A 90 -5.76 13.47 4.25
C ASP A 90 -4.39 13.47 4.97
N GLU A 91 -4.25 14.39 5.93
CA GLU A 91 -3.04 14.58 6.73
C GLU A 91 -2.64 13.30 7.46
N TYR A 92 -3.59 12.47 7.88
CA TYR A 92 -3.30 11.19 8.52
C TYR A 92 -2.50 10.27 7.59
N TYR A 93 -2.96 10.12 6.34
CA TYR A 93 -2.32 9.24 5.37
C TYR A 93 -0.96 9.77 4.91
N GLN A 94 -0.86 11.08 4.68
CA GLN A 94 0.40 11.73 4.34
C GLN A 94 1.43 11.55 5.46
N LYS A 95 1.04 11.83 6.71
CA LYS A 95 1.92 11.68 7.87
C LYS A 95 2.39 10.23 8.06
N GLN A 96 1.49 9.25 7.90
CA GLN A 96 1.87 7.84 8.02
C GLN A 96 2.90 7.41 6.96
N VAL A 97 2.81 7.96 5.75
CA VAL A 97 3.80 7.71 4.69
C VAL A 97 5.13 8.38 5.03
N ASP A 98 5.09 9.64 5.47
CA ASP A 98 6.28 10.41 5.86
C ASP A 98 7.01 9.74 7.03
N ASP A 99 6.30 9.39 8.10
CA ASP A 99 6.85 8.70 9.27
C ASP A 99 7.48 7.37 8.85
N ALA A 100 6.85 6.62 7.94
CA ALA A 100 7.39 5.35 7.45
C ALA A 100 8.67 5.55 6.63
N ILE A 101 8.73 6.59 5.79
CA ILE A 101 9.93 6.96 5.05
C ILE A 101 11.04 7.37 6.01
N GLU A 102 10.76 8.26 6.97
CA GLU A 102 11.75 8.73 7.95
C GLU A 102 12.35 7.57 8.75
N ASN A 103 11.50 6.64 9.21
CA ASN A 103 11.96 5.45 9.93
C ASN A 103 12.90 4.57 9.08
N VAL A 104 12.60 4.37 7.79
CA VAL A 104 13.50 3.66 6.87
C VAL A 104 14.81 4.42 6.68
N MET A 105 14.75 5.74 6.52
CA MET A 105 15.92 6.59 6.35
C MET A 105 16.81 6.60 7.62
N SER A 106 16.22 6.55 8.82
CA SER A 106 16.96 6.54 10.09
C SER A 106 17.64 5.21 10.37
N GLU A 107 16.98 4.09 10.07
CA GLU A 107 17.52 2.74 10.29
C GLU A 107 18.70 2.39 9.36
N MET A 108 18.81 3.09 8.23
CA MET A 108 19.83 2.84 7.20
C MET A 108 21.01 3.80 7.24
N LYS A 109 21.01 4.78 8.15
CA LYS A 109 22.21 5.57 8.43
C LYS A 109 23.24 4.63 9.08
N PRO A 110 24.45 4.46 8.51
CA PRO A 110 25.47 3.65 9.16
C PRO A 110 25.81 4.31 10.50
N THR A 111 25.78 3.53 11.58
CA THR A 111 26.48 3.84 12.82
C THR A 111 27.98 3.91 12.52
N SER A 112 28.43 5.05 12.01
CA SER A 112 29.85 5.42 12.02
C SER A 112 30.15 5.97 13.41
N SER A 113 30.80 5.15 14.26
CA SER A 113 31.75 5.53 15.32
C SER A 113 31.80 4.46 16.42
N THR A 114 32.76 3.54 16.30
CA THR A 114 33.62 3.23 17.44
C THR A 114 35.03 3.00 16.90
N VAL A 115 35.75 4.10 16.70
CA VAL A 115 37.21 4.09 16.66
C VAL A 115 37.68 4.03 18.11
N THR A 116 38.37 2.96 18.49
CA THR A 116 39.43 3.06 19.51
C THR A 116 40.73 2.61 18.87
N GLU A 117 41.42 3.62 18.38
CA GLU A 117 42.83 3.69 18.08
C GLU A 117 43.62 3.57 19.39
N THR A 118 44.23 2.40 19.65
CA THR A 118 45.30 2.13 20.64
C THR A 118 45.83 0.75 20.25
N GLN A 119 47.00 0.49 19.66
CA GLN A 119 48.34 1.00 19.94
C GLN A 119 49.23 0.63 18.72
N ILE A 120 49.73 1.63 17.98
CA ILE A 120 50.97 1.49 17.20
C ILE A 120 52.09 1.95 18.14
N ARG A 121 52.76 1.01 18.81
CA ARG A 121 54.10 1.25 19.38
C ARG A 121 54.87 -0.05 19.56
N SER A 122 55.51 -0.53 18.50
CA SER A 122 56.72 -1.36 18.62
C SER A 122 57.50 -1.29 17.31
N GLY A 123 58.42 -0.34 17.24
CA GLY A 123 59.33 -0.18 16.10
C GLY A 123 60.31 0.99 16.31
N LYS A 124 61.40 0.72 17.03
CA LYS A 124 62.76 1.32 16.95
C LYS A 124 63.60 0.65 18.04
N GLU A 125 64.40 -0.38 17.71
CA GLU A 125 65.80 -0.30 17.21
C GLU A 125 66.76 0.40 18.18
N ASP A 126 67.76 -0.35 18.69
CA ASP A 126 69.19 0.01 18.81
C ASP A 126 69.93 -1.02 19.71
N THR A 127 70.73 -1.93 19.14
CA THR A 127 72.20 -1.90 18.92
C THR A 127 73.09 -2.37 20.11
N LYS A 128 73.97 -3.35 19.79
CA LYS A 128 75.27 -3.76 20.38
C LYS A 128 75.43 -3.89 21.90
N SER A 129 75.85 -5.09 22.33
CA SER A 129 77.18 -5.25 22.96
C SER A 129 77.72 -6.66 22.80
#